data_AF-A0AA43UKQ8-F1
#
_entry.id   AF-A0AA43UKQ8-F1
#
_cell.length_a   1.000
_cell.length_b   1.000
_cell.length_c   1.000
_cell.angle_alpha   90.00
_cell.angle_beta   90.00
_cell.angle_gamma   90.00
#
_symmetry.space_group_name_H-M   'P 1'
#
loop_
_entity.id
_entity.type
_entity.pdbx_description
1 polymer ?
#
loop_
_entity_poly.entity_id
_entity_poly.type
_entity_poly.pdbx_seq_one_letter_code
_entity_poly.pdbx_strand_id
1 'polypeptide(L)'
;MTDDKGIKPRTWSALAAGALLIAIALGLILYWATKDPLTAFAAILLVFGVYMAATSFARKGREDSFGPSDADAALAGGIIVAGLGVTCLVYAYSDSVLVTAAVFIIIIAVVGMAMAVKNRSVRSWRWTTP
;
A
#
# COMPACT_ATOMS: atom_id res chain seq x y z
N MET A 1 24.17 -0.81 -27.13
CA MET A 1 22.69 -0.92 -27.13
C MET A 1 22.31 -1.71 -25.89
N THR A 2 22.13 -1.03 -24.77
CA THR A 2 21.81 -1.66 -23.49
C THR A 2 20.31 -1.95 -23.44
N ASP A 3 19.96 -3.22 -23.35
CA ASP A 3 18.60 -3.70 -23.10
C ASP A 3 18.00 -3.02 -21.86
N ASP A 4 17.01 -2.17 -22.07
CA ASP A 4 16.08 -1.70 -21.05
C ASP A 4 15.26 -2.89 -20.52
N LYS A 5 15.85 -3.71 -19.64
CA LYS A 5 15.16 -4.77 -18.86
C LYS A 5 14.36 -4.16 -17.71
N GLY A 6 13.56 -3.14 -18.01
CA GLY A 6 12.60 -2.50 -17.12
C GLY A 6 11.20 -2.55 -17.74
N ILE A 7 10.17 -2.71 -16.91
CA ILE A 7 8.78 -2.59 -17.35
C ILE A 7 8.61 -1.21 -18.00
N LYS A 8 8.20 -1.19 -19.27
CA LYS A 8 8.01 0.05 -20.03
C LYS A 8 7.04 0.98 -19.28
N PRO A 9 7.28 2.32 -19.24
CA PRO A 9 6.44 3.28 -18.52
C PRO A 9 4.94 3.17 -18.84
N ARG A 10 4.63 2.80 -20.09
CA ARG A 10 3.26 2.59 -20.59
C ARG A 10 2.52 1.47 -19.86
N THR A 11 3.23 0.41 -19.46
CA THR A 11 2.66 -0.74 -18.74
C THR A 11 2.37 -0.37 -17.27
N TRP A 12 3.19 0.51 -16.68
CA TRP A 12 2.94 1.04 -15.33
C TRP A 12 1.69 1.92 -15.25
N SER A 13 1.47 2.78 -16.23
CA SER A 13 0.25 3.58 -16.31
C SER A 13 -1.01 2.71 -16.51
N ALA A 14 -0.90 1.64 -17.31
CA ALA A 14 -2.00 0.69 -17.51
C ALA A 14 -2.34 -0.09 -16.23
N LEU A 15 -1.33 -0.51 -15.46
CA LEU A 15 -1.51 -1.15 -14.15
C LEU A 15 -2.20 -0.23 -13.15
N ALA A 16 -1.79 1.05 -13.09
CA ALA A 16 -2.41 2.04 -12.22
C ALA A 16 -3.88 2.31 -12.61
N ALA A 17 -4.17 2.44 -13.91
CA ALA A 17 -5.53 2.61 -14.41
C ALA A 17 -6.40 1.38 -14.12
N GLY A 18 -5.87 0.17 -14.30
CA GLY A 18 -6.57 -1.07 -13.96
C GLY A 18 -6.89 -1.17 -12.47
N ALA A 19 -5.92 -0.84 -11.60
CA ALA A 19 -6.14 -0.81 -10.16
C ALA A 19 -7.18 0.23 -9.74
N LEU A 20 -7.18 1.41 -10.37
CA LEU A 20 -8.19 2.44 -10.14
C LEU A 20 -9.60 1.96 -10.53
N LEU A 21 -9.74 1.28 -11.67
CA LEU A 21 -11.03 0.73 -12.10
C LEU A 21 -11.56 -0.33 -11.13
N ILE A 22 -10.69 -1.22 -10.64
CA ILE A 22 -11.05 -2.20 -9.62
C ILE A 22 -11.47 -1.51 -8.32
N ALA A 23 -10.73 -0.47 -7.90
CA ALA A 23 -11.05 0.31 -6.70
C ALA A 23 -12.44 0.97 -6.80
N ILE A 24 -12.75 1.58 -7.94
CA ILE A 24 -14.07 2.21 -8.19
C ILE A 24 -15.17 1.16 -8.23
N ALA A 25 -14.95 0.03 -8.90
CA ALA A 25 -15.93 -1.06 -8.98
C ALA A 25 -16.26 -1.62 -7.58
N LEU A 26 -15.24 -1.89 -6.76
CA LEU A 26 -15.44 -2.35 -5.38
C LEU A 26 -16.12 -1.28 -4.51
N GLY A 27 -15.75 -0.01 -4.67
CA GLY A 27 -16.42 1.10 -3.99
C GLY A 27 -17.91 1.20 -4.34
N LEU A 28 -18.27 1.03 -5.62
CA LEU A 28 -19.67 1.01 -6.08
C LEU A 28 -20.46 -0.17 -5.52
N ILE A 29 -19.87 -1.36 -5.49
CA ILE A 29 -20.50 -2.56 -4.90
C ILE A 29 -20.77 -2.34 -3.41
N LEU A 30 -19.79 -1.82 -2.68
CA LEU A 30 -19.93 -1.50 -1.26
C LEU A 30 -20.97 -0.41 -1.03
N TYR A 31 -20.94 0.68 -1.79
CA TYR A 31 -21.97 1.72 -1.70
C TYR A 31 -23.38 1.19 -1.94
N TRP A 32 -23.56 0.28 -2.89
CA TRP A 32 -24.87 -0.31 -3.16
C TRP A 32 -25.37 -1.17 -1.99
N ALA A 33 -24.46 -1.85 -1.28
CA ALA A 33 -24.78 -2.67 -0.11
C ALA A 33 -25.08 -1.85 1.15
N THR A 34 -24.25 -0.86 1.47
CA THR A 34 -24.36 -0.06 2.71
C THR A 34 -25.13 1.24 2.55
N LYS A 35 -25.32 1.74 1.32
CA LYS A 35 -25.87 3.08 0.99
C LYS A 35 -25.12 4.25 1.64
N ASP A 36 -23.92 4.01 2.15
CA ASP A 36 -23.09 5.00 2.84
C ASP A 36 -21.91 5.40 1.94
N PRO A 37 -21.78 6.68 1.55
CA PRO A 37 -20.66 7.15 0.73
C PRO A 37 -19.29 6.96 1.41
N LEU A 38 -19.23 6.91 2.75
CA LEU A 38 -17.96 6.70 3.47
C LEU A 38 -17.38 5.31 3.20
N THR A 39 -18.25 4.29 3.05
CA THR A 39 -17.83 2.93 2.73
C THR A 39 -17.28 2.78 1.32
N ALA A 40 -17.82 3.53 0.34
CA ALA A 40 -17.27 3.60 -1.02
C ALA A 40 -15.87 4.22 -1.03
N PHE A 41 -15.71 5.35 -0.33
CA PHE A 41 -14.42 6.04 -0.25
C PHE A 41 -13.37 5.19 0.48
N ALA A 42 -13.77 4.54 1.58
CA ALA A 42 -12.93 3.61 2.32
C ALA A 42 -12.43 2.45 1.45
N ALA A 43 -13.30 1.87 0.62
CA ALA A 43 -12.95 0.79 -0.31
C ALA A 43 -11.92 1.24 -1.35
N ILE A 44 -12.09 2.44 -1.91
CA ILE A 44 -11.18 3.00 -2.91
C ILE A 44 -9.79 3.22 -2.30
N LEU A 45 -9.73 3.81 -1.09
CA LEU A 45 -8.48 3.99 -0.35
C LEU A 45 -7.80 2.66 -0.03
N LEU A 46 -8.57 1.64 0.37
CA LEU A 46 -8.04 0.33 0.71
C LEU A 46 -7.38 -0.31 -0.51
N VAL A 47 -8.08 -0.38 -1.65
CA VAL A 47 -7.58 -1.01 -2.88
C VAL A 47 -6.38 -0.24 -3.44
N PHE A 48 -6.44 1.09 -3.45
CA PHE A 48 -5.33 1.92 -3.94
C PHE A 48 -4.09 1.83 -3.04
N GLY A 49 -4.29 1.79 -1.71
CA GLY A 49 -3.21 1.59 -0.75
C GLY A 49 -2.54 0.22 -0.90
N VAL A 50 -3.33 -0.85 -1.09
CA VAL A 50 -2.82 -2.19 -1.37
C VAL A 50 -2.06 -2.22 -2.68
N TYR A 51 -2.55 -1.56 -3.73
CA TYR A 51 -1.84 -1.42 -5.01
C TYR A 51 -0.49 -0.70 -4.84
N MET A 52 -0.44 0.41 -4.10
CA MET A 52 0.79 1.13 -3.78
C MET A 52 1.78 0.27 -3.00
N ALA A 53 1.29 -0.49 -2.01
CA ALA A 53 2.12 -1.40 -1.23
C ALA A 53 2.64 -2.58 -2.08
N ALA A 54 1.81 -3.16 -2.93
CA ALA A 54 2.19 -4.28 -3.80
C ALA A 54 3.19 -3.86 -4.87
N THR A 55 2.98 -2.71 -5.49
CA THR A 55 3.87 -2.17 -6.52
C THR A 55 5.22 -1.73 -5.97
N SER A 56 5.33 -1.49 -4.66
CA SER A 56 6.59 -1.22 -3.97
C SER A 56 7.62 -2.35 -4.12
N PHE A 57 7.17 -3.61 -4.23
CA PHE A 57 8.04 -4.78 -4.46
C PHE A 57 8.53 -4.87 -5.91
N ALA A 58 7.82 -4.28 -6.85
CA ALA A 58 8.17 -4.25 -8.26
C ALA A 58 9.06 -3.06 -8.65
N ARG A 59 9.20 -2.06 -7.77
CA ARG A 59 10.15 -0.95 -7.96
C ARG A 59 11.57 -1.45 -7.63
N LYS A 60 12.45 -1.47 -8.64
CA LYS A 60 13.88 -1.73 -8.46
C LYS A 60 14.47 -0.68 -7.51
N GLY A 61 15.00 -1.10 -6.37
CA GLY A 61 15.80 -0.23 -5.51
C GLY A 61 17.01 0.25 -6.30
N ARG A 62 17.09 1.56 -6.58
CA ARG A 62 18.36 2.17 -6.98
C ARG A 62 19.24 2.21 -5.74
N GLU A 63 20.43 1.61 -5.83
CA GLU A 63 21.40 1.53 -4.73
C GLU A 63 22.10 2.86 -4.42
N ASP A 64 21.87 3.92 -5.21
CA ASP A 64 22.67 5.14 -5.12
C ASP A 64 21.85 6.34 -4.63
N SER A 65 21.45 6.35 -3.36
CA SER A 65 21.20 7.59 -2.60
C SER A 65 21.03 7.28 -1.11
N PHE A 66 21.80 7.96 -0.27
CA PHE A 66 21.62 7.92 1.19
C PHE A 66 20.24 8.48 1.55
N GLY A 67 19.26 7.59 1.71
CA GLY A 67 17.87 7.89 2.08
C GLY A 67 17.00 6.62 2.00
N PRO A 68 15.80 6.60 2.63
CA PRO A 68 14.88 5.48 2.52
C PRO A 68 14.62 5.15 1.05
N SER A 69 14.80 3.89 0.63
CA SER A 69 14.59 3.49 -0.76
C SER A 69 13.20 3.92 -1.23
N ASP A 70 13.04 4.39 -2.47
CA ASP A 70 11.72 4.73 -3.04
C ASP A 70 10.71 3.58 -2.93
N ALA A 71 11.21 2.33 -2.88
CA ALA A 71 10.44 1.13 -2.62
C ALA A 71 9.97 0.99 -1.17
N ASP A 72 10.71 1.50 -0.19
CA ASP A 72 10.30 1.52 1.22
C ASP A 72 9.30 2.64 1.50
N ALA A 73 9.50 3.82 0.90
CA ALA A 73 8.55 4.92 0.98
C ALA A 73 7.19 4.55 0.34
N ALA A 74 7.21 3.87 -0.82
CA ALA A 74 5.99 3.38 -1.47
C ALA A 74 5.28 2.28 -0.65
N LEU A 75 6.03 1.39 0.00
CA LEU A 75 5.47 0.36 0.89
C LEU A 75 4.80 1.00 2.10
N ALA A 76 5.53 1.85 2.84
CA ALA A 76 5.01 2.50 4.03
C ALA A 76 3.81 3.40 3.69
N GLY A 77 3.91 4.20 2.63
CA GLY A 77 2.80 5.02 2.14
C GLY A 77 1.58 4.20 1.73
N GLY A 78 1.79 3.08 1.02
CA GLY A 78 0.71 2.17 0.63
C GLY A 78 0.00 1.54 1.82
N ILE A 79 0.74 1.07 2.82
CA ILE A 79 0.17 0.49 4.05
C ILE A 79 -0.63 1.55 4.83
N ILE A 80 -0.13 2.79 4.93
CA ILE A 80 -0.87 3.87 5.61
C ILE A 80 -2.17 4.18 4.87
N VAL A 81 -2.13 4.34 3.54
CA VAL A 81 -3.34 4.60 2.73
C VAL A 81 -4.34 3.44 2.82
N ALA A 82 -3.85 2.20 2.77
CA ALA A 82 -4.70 1.02 2.96
C ALA A 82 -5.32 0.98 4.37
N GLY A 83 -4.51 1.30 5.37
CA GLY A 83 -4.94 1.37 6.77
C GLY A 83 -6.00 2.45 7.01
N LEU A 84 -5.87 3.62 6.38
CA LEU A 84 -6.93 4.65 6.41
C LEU A 84 -8.23 4.12 5.82
N GLY A 85 -8.16 3.40 4.69
CA GLY A 85 -9.31 2.71 4.11
C GLY A 85 -9.96 1.73 5.10
N VAL A 86 -9.18 0.88 5.76
CA VAL A 86 -9.69 -0.05 6.79
C VAL A 86 -10.29 0.69 7.98
N THR A 87 -9.66 1.78 8.43
CA THR A 87 -10.13 2.57 9.58
C THR A 87 -11.46 3.25 9.27
N CYS A 88 -11.61 3.85 8.08
CA CYS A 88 -12.87 4.43 7.63
C CYS A 88 -13.97 3.37 7.48
N LEU A 89 -13.62 2.18 7.00
CA LEU A 89 -14.59 1.08 6.88
C LEU A 89 -15.05 0.60 8.26
N VAL A 90 -14.12 0.41 9.21
CA VAL A 90 -14.45 0.01 10.59
C VAL A 90 -15.29 1.08 11.29
N TYR A 91 -14.97 2.36 11.10
CA TYR A 91 -15.76 3.46 11.67
C TYR A 91 -17.20 3.44 11.14
N ALA A 92 -17.38 3.29 9.82
CA ALA A 92 -18.70 3.25 9.19
C ALA A 92 -19.60 2.10 9.70
N TYR A 93 -19.00 0.97 10.13
CA TYR A 93 -19.76 -0.19 10.64
C TYR A 93 -19.92 -0.21 12.17
N SER A 94 -18.92 0.26 12.91
CA SER A 94 -18.90 0.12 14.37
C SER A 94 -19.39 1.36 15.12
N ASP A 95 -19.35 2.53 14.48
CA ASP A 95 -19.62 3.86 15.09
C ASP A 95 -18.90 4.08 16.44
N SER A 96 -17.85 3.30 16.68
CA SER A 96 -17.15 3.21 17.95
C SER A 96 -15.73 3.74 17.79
N VAL A 97 -15.49 4.87 18.45
CA VAL A 97 -14.20 5.56 18.44
C VAL A 97 -13.10 4.66 19.04
N LEU A 98 -13.43 3.85 20.04
CA LEU A 98 -12.49 2.92 20.68
C LEU A 98 -12.00 1.83 19.72
N VAL A 99 -12.90 1.23 18.95
CA VAL A 99 -12.54 0.20 17.95
C VAL A 99 -11.70 0.81 16.84
N THR A 100 -12.08 2.01 16.40
CA THR A 100 -11.36 2.77 15.36
C THR A 100 -9.93 3.11 15.79
N ALA A 101 -9.75 3.57 17.03
CA ALA A 101 -8.43 3.86 17.60
C ALA A 101 -7.55 2.61 17.73
N ALA A 102 -8.13 1.47 18.16
CA ALA A 102 -7.41 0.20 18.24
C ALA A 102 -6.91 -0.25 16.86
N VAL A 103 -7.73 -0.11 15.82
CA VAL A 103 -7.35 -0.43 14.43
C VAL A 103 -6.23 0.48 13.94
N PHE A 104 -6.26 1.76 14.27
CA PHE A 104 -5.19 2.69 13.90
C PHE A 104 -3.83 2.30 14.52
N ILE A 105 -3.83 1.86 15.79
CA ILE A 105 -2.61 1.35 16.47
C ILE A 105 -2.09 0.09 15.77
N ILE A 106 -2.97 -0.83 15.38
CA ILE A 106 -2.60 -2.05 14.63
C ILE A 106 -1.94 -1.68 13.30
N ILE A 107 -2.47 -0.69 12.57
CA ILE A 107 -1.90 -0.25 11.29
C ILE A 107 -0.48 0.29 11.48
N ILE A 108 -0.25 1.12 12.49
CA ILE A 108 1.09 1.63 12.81
C ILE A 108 2.05 0.47 13.13
N ALA A 109 1.59 -0.52 13.90
CA ALA A 109 2.37 -1.71 14.21
C ALA A 109 2.72 -2.54 12.95
N VAL A 110 1.78 -2.69 12.01
CA VAL A 110 1.99 -3.37 10.73
C VAL A 110 3.02 -2.63 9.88
N VAL A 111 2.97 -1.29 9.83
CA VAL A 111 4.01 -0.49 9.14
C VAL A 111 5.38 -0.75 9.77
N GLY A 112 5.47 -0.71 11.11
CA GLY A 112 6.72 -0.98 11.83
C GLY A 112 7.27 -2.39 11.53
N MET A 113 6.41 -3.41 11.52
CA MET A 113 6.79 -4.78 11.18
C MET A 113 7.23 -4.92 9.72
N ALA A 114 6.50 -4.34 8.77
CA ALA A 114 6.83 -4.39 7.35
C ALA A 114 8.20 -3.75 7.07
N MET A 115 8.47 -2.60 7.70
CA MET A 115 9.77 -1.92 7.63
C MET A 115 10.88 -2.74 8.29
N ALA A 116 10.62 -3.35 9.45
CA ALA A 116 11.59 -4.22 10.12
C ALA A 116 11.96 -5.45 9.28
N VAL A 117 10.98 -6.06 8.60
CA VAL A 117 11.20 -7.22 7.72
C VAL A 117 12.04 -6.84 6.49
N LYS A 118 11.77 -5.71 5.83
CA LYS A 118 12.59 -5.25 4.68
C LYS A 118 13.99 -4.83 5.12
N ASN A 119 14.17 -4.25 6.30
CA ASN A 119 15.51 -3.89 6.78
C ASN A 119 16.37 -5.15 7.09
N ARG A 120 15.75 -6.28 7.43
CA ARG A 120 16.45 -7.55 7.69
C ARG A 120 17.09 -8.17 6.44
N SER A 121 16.46 -8.03 5.26
CA SER A 121 16.99 -8.61 4.02
C SER A 121 18.29 -7.92 3.60
N VAL A 122 18.39 -6.60 3.79
CA VAL A 122 19.60 -5.81 3.55
C VAL A 122 20.76 -6.25 4.45
N ARG A 123 20.48 -6.57 5.72
CA ARG A 123 21.52 -6.99 6.69
C ARG A 123 22.12 -8.36 6.36
N SER A 124 21.36 -9.27 5.73
CA SER A 124 21.85 -10.61 5.38
C SER A 124 22.87 -10.62 4.24
N TRP A 125 22.81 -9.65 3.32
CA TRP A 125 23.74 -9.57 2.18
C TRP A 125 25.12 -9.02 2.57
N ARG A 126 25.19 -8.23 3.66
CA ARG A 126 26.42 -7.59 4.16
C ARG A 126 27.40 -8.56 4.83
N TRP A 127 27.02 -9.83 5.03
CA TRP A 127 27.84 -10.86 5.68
C TRP A 127 28.21 -12.02 4.73
N THR A 128 27.80 -11.96 3.45
CA THR A 128 28.04 -13.01 2.45
C THR A 128 29.07 -12.64 1.39
N THR A 129 29.62 -11.42 1.41
CA THR A 129 30.76 -11.05 0.57
C THR A 129 32.05 -11.20 1.39
N PRO A 130 32.95 -12.13 1.03
CA PRO A 130 34.29 -12.23 1.61
C PRO A 130 35.17 -11.04 1.26
#